data_AF-A0A4R3UNQ5-F1
#
_entry.id   AF-A0A4R3UNQ5-F1
#
_cell.length_a   1.000
_cell.length_b   1.000
_cell.length_c   1.000
_cell.angle_alpha   90.00
_cell.angle_beta   90.00
_cell.angle_gamma   90.00
#
_symmetry.space_group_name_H-M   'P 1'
#
loop_
_entity.id
_entity.type
_entity.pdbx_description
1 polymer ?
#
loop_
_entity_poly.entity_id
_entity_poly.type
_entity_poly.pdbx_seq_one_letter_code
_entity_poly.pdbx_strand_id
1 'polypeptide(L)'
;MFLTPDEVAPMGRLARLFAGETADAFLDKSNVLERAEPCRRLCGVYFLLDGDDIVYIGQSTNIINRIAQHVDKAFERFAYIECEQSALNMVESIFIHRYRPKLNFVRVAGYLVAPVSLSDIRRTAPVYHQAMADQETGVTKESTCSQ
;
A
#
# COMPACT_ATOMS: atom_id res chain seq x y z
N MET A 1 30.80 -30.41 3.01
CA MET A 1 29.99 -29.35 3.65
C MET A 1 28.93 -28.97 2.62
N PHE A 2 27.72 -29.49 2.76
CA PHE A 2 26.63 -29.21 1.82
C PHE A 2 25.97 -27.90 2.27
N LEU A 3 25.85 -26.95 1.35
CA LEU A 3 25.16 -25.69 1.60
C LEU A 3 23.70 -25.96 1.94
N THR A 4 23.18 -25.23 2.91
CA THR A 4 21.79 -25.31 3.37
C THR A 4 20.84 -24.76 2.30
N PRO A 5 19.57 -25.19 2.27
CA PRO A 5 18.58 -24.70 1.30
C PRO A 5 18.44 -23.16 1.28
N ASP A 6 18.65 -22.49 2.42
CA ASP A 6 18.64 -21.02 2.55
C ASP A 6 19.87 -20.35 1.88
N GLU A 7 21.01 -21.04 1.80
CA GLU A 7 22.20 -20.57 1.07
C GLU A 7 22.07 -20.77 -0.45
N VAL A 8 21.20 -21.66 -0.92
CA VAL A 8 20.95 -21.93 -2.36
C VAL A 8 19.90 -20.97 -2.96
N ALA A 9 18.96 -20.48 -2.13
CA ALA A 9 17.93 -19.53 -2.55
C ALA A 9 18.43 -18.22 -3.22
N PRO A 10 19.49 -17.53 -2.73
CA PRO A 10 20.03 -16.35 -3.42
C PRO A 10 20.69 -16.70 -4.77
N MET A 11 21.27 -17.89 -4.91
CA MET A 11 21.87 -18.35 -6.16
C MET A 11 20.83 -18.61 -7.26
N GLY A 12 19.62 -19.07 -6.91
CA GLY A 12 18.52 -19.25 -7.86
C GLY A 12 18.00 -17.95 -8.49
N ARG A 13 18.03 -16.83 -7.74
CA ARG A 13 17.68 -15.50 -8.27
C ARG A 13 18.77 -14.95 -9.20
N LEU A 14 20.03 -15.17 -8.86
CA LEU A 14 21.16 -14.82 -9.72
C LEU A 14 21.14 -15.62 -11.03
N ALA A 15 20.89 -16.93 -10.98
CA ALA A 15 20.78 -17.76 -12.19
C ALA A 15 19.67 -17.29 -13.16
N ARG A 16 18.56 -16.72 -12.64
CA ARG A 16 17.51 -16.08 -13.46
C ARG A 16 17.95 -14.74 -14.06
N LEU A 17 18.80 -13.98 -13.37
CA LEU A 17 19.37 -12.73 -13.90
C LEU A 17 20.38 -13.00 -15.02
N PHE A 18 21.13 -14.11 -14.91
CA PHE A 18 22.09 -14.58 -15.92
C PHE A 18 21.45 -15.45 -17.01
N ALA A 19 20.14 -15.35 -17.28
CA ALA A 19 19.40 -16.24 -18.18
C ALA A 19 19.98 -16.30 -19.61
N GLY A 20 21.03 -17.10 -19.80
CA GLY A 20 21.76 -17.25 -21.05
C GLY A 20 22.83 -16.18 -21.34
N GLU A 21 23.08 -15.23 -20.44
CA GLU A 21 24.10 -14.19 -20.63
C GLU A 21 25.45 -14.61 -20.06
N THR A 22 26.55 -14.27 -20.74
CA THR A 22 27.89 -14.40 -20.13
C THR A 22 28.05 -13.36 -19.02
N ALA A 23 28.87 -13.67 -18.01
CA ALA A 23 29.14 -12.73 -16.91
C ALA A 23 29.64 -11.37 -17.42
N ASP A 24 30.48 -11.38 -18.46
CA ASP A 24 31.00 -10.16 -19.10
C ASP A 24 29.90 -9.32 -19.76
N ALA A 25 28.92 -9.96 -20.42
CA ALA A 25 27.80 -9.26 -21.05
C ALA A 25 26.81 -8.68 -20.01
N PHE A 26 26.61 -9.37 -18.89
CA PHE A 26 25.75 -8.90 -17.80
C PHE A 26 26.35 -7.70 -17.04
N LEU A 27 27.67 -7.71 -16.86
CA LEU A 27 28.40 -6.63 -16.19
C LEU A 27 28.75 -5.46 -17.13
N ASP A 28 28.44 -5.58 -18.42
CA ASP A 28 28.73 -4.54 -19.39
C ASP A 28 27.91 -3.27 -19.12
N LYS A 29 28.57 -2.12 -19.25
CA LYS A 29 27.94 -0.81 -18.98
C LYS A 29 26.74 -0.54 -19.90
N SER A 30 26.77 -0.98 -21.16
CA SER A 30 25.67 -0.78 -22.10
C SER A 30 24.42 -1.56 -21.66
N ASN A 31 24.60 -2.78 -21.15
CA ASN A 31 23.53 -3.61 -20.60
C ASN A 31 22.82 -2.93 -19.42
N VAL A 32 23.58 -2.27 -18.53
CA VAL A 32 23.05 -1.46 -17.42
C VAL A 32 22.26 -0.24 -17.94
N LEU A 33 22.78 0.46 -18.94
CA LEU A 33 22.13 1.64 -19.52
C LEU A 33 20.82 1.31 -20.25
N GLU A 34 20.77 0.17 -20.95
CA GLU A 34 19.56 -0.31 -21.63
C GLU A 34 18.43 -0.67 -20.67
N ARG A 35 18.77 -1.07 -19.43
CA ARG A 35 17.82 -1.45 -18.38
C ARG A 35 17.50 -0.30 -17.42
N ALA A 36 18.09 0.88 -17.62
CA ALA A 36 17.92 2.00 -16.73
C ALA A 36 16.51 2.58 -16.84
N GLU A 37 15.73 2.46 -15.75
CA GLU A 37 14.44 3.12 -15.64
C GLU A 37 14.59 4.53 -15.05
N PRO A 38 13.80 5.52 -15.52
CA PRO A 38 13.80 6.85 -14.93
C PRO A 38 13.49 6.80 -13.43
N CYS A 39 14.30 7.50 -12.63
CA CYS A 39 14.05 7.63 -11.20
C CYS A 39 12.87 8.60 -10.98
N ARG A 40 11.67 8.03 -10.83
CA ARG A 40 10.42 8.77 -10.59
C ARG A 40 10.10 8.78 -9.11
N ARG A 41 9.66 9.93 -8.60
CA ARG A 41 9.04 9.99 -7.28
C ARG A 41 7.58 9.59 -7.42
N LEU A 42 7.21 8.49 -6.78
CA LEU A 42 5.82 8.03 -6.74
C LEU A 42 5.05 8.89 -5.72
N CYS A 43 4.13 9.71 -6.22
CA CYS A 43 3.26 10.56 -5.41
C CYS A 43 1.86 9.92 -5.34
N GLY A 44 1.33 9.76 -4.12
CA GLY A 44 0.02 9.17 -3.93
C GLY A 44 -0.23 8.63 -2.53
N VAL A 45 -1.19 7.71 -2.45
CA VAL A 45 -1.62 7.04 -1.22
C VAL A 45 -1.11 5.60 -1.24
N TYR A 46 -0.57 5.14 -0.11
CA TYR A 46 -0.08 3.78 0.07
C TYR A 46 -0.83 3.06 1.19
N PHE A 47 -0.85 1.74 1.08
CA PHE A 47 -1.53 0.81 1.96
C PHE A 47 -0.49 -0.15 2.51
N LEU A 48 -0.44 -0.32 3.83
CA LEU A 48 0.35 -1.39 4.45
C LEU A 48 -0.59 -2.55 4.76
N LEU A 49 -0.15 -3.76 4.42
CA LEU A 49 -0.95 -4.99 4.54
C LEU A 49 -0.26 -6.02 5.41
N ASP A 50 -1.05 -6.68 6.25
CA ASP A 50 -0.68 -7.78 7.14
C ASP A 50 -1.59 -8.95 6.79
N GLY A 51 -1.07 -9.96 6.08
CA GLY A 51 -1.92 -10.89 5.35
C GLY A 51 -2.83 -10.16 4.36
N ASP A 52 -4.13 -10.42 4.42
CA ASP A 52 -5.15 -9.79 3.57
C ASP A 52 -5.80 -8.53 4.18
N ASP A 53 -5.35 -8.11 5.36
CA ASP A 53 -5.88 -6.93 6.05
C ASP A 53 -5.11 -5.65 5.71
N ILE A 54 -5.83 -4.57 5.40
CA ILE A 54 -5.26 -3.22 5.31
C ILE A 54 -5.11 -2.68 6.74
N VAL A 55 -3.87 -2.62 7.22
CA VAL A 55 -3.57 -2.23 8.61
C VAL A 55 -3.26 -0.76 8.78
N TYR A 56 -2.77 -0.10 7.73
CA TYR A 56 -2.44 1.32 7.73
C TYR A 56 -2.59 1.92 6.33
N ILE A 57 -3.04 3.16 6.27
CA ILE A 57 -3.13 3.96 5.05
C ILE A 57 -2.41 5.28 5.30
N GLY A 58 -1.56 5.67 4.35
CA GLY A 58 -0.80 6.91 4.43
C GLY A 58 -0.62 7.56 3.06
N GLN A 59 -0.19 8.81 3.02
CA GLN A 59 0.15 9.52 1.79
C GLN A 59 1.62 9.96 1.73
N SER A 60 2.16 10.17 0.53
CA SER A 60 3.50 10.75 0.32
C SER A 60 3.69 11.26 -1.10
N THR A 61 4.57 12.25 -1.28
CA THR A 61 5.13 12.60 -2.61
C THR A 61 6.29 11.69 -3.04
N ASN A 62 6.75 10.83 -2.14
CA ASN A 62 7.70 9.76 -2.41
C ASN A 62 7.31 8.55 -1.55
N ILE A 63 6.45 7.70 -2.11
CA ILE A 63 5.89 6.53 -1.44
C ILE A 63 6.98 5.53 -1.06
N ILE A 64 7.93 5.24 -1.95
CA ILE A 64 8.99 4.26 -1.70
C ILE A 64 9.83 4.64 -0.48
N ASN A 65 10.28 5.90 -0.41
CA ASN A 65 11.02 6.39 0.75
C ASN A 65 10.16 6.35 2.03
N ARG A 66 8.86 6.66 1.92
CA ARG A 66 7.97 6.66 3.09
C ARG A 66 7.73 5.26 3.64
N ILE A 67 7.58 4.25 2.78
CA ILE A 67 7.42 2.86 3.20
C ILE A 67 8.67 2.36 3.93
N ALA A 68 9.86 2.67 3.40
CA ALA A 68 11.13 2.28 4.02
C ALA A 68 11.33 2.86 5.43
N GLN A 69 10.65 3.97 5.75
CA GLN A 69 10.72 4.61 7.08
C GLN A 69 9.82 3.94 8.14
N HIS A 70 8.86 3.10 7.74
CA HIS A 70 7.94 2.42 8.68
C HIS A 70 8.58 1.18 9.30
N VAL A 71 9.64 1.38 10.09
CA VAL A 71 10.30 0.30 10.85
C VAL A 71 9.53 -0.10 12.10
N ASP A 72 8.58 0.73 12.53
CA ASP A 72 7.79 0.60 13.76
C ASP A 72 6.46 -0.16 13.56
N LYS A 73 6.07 -0.46 12.31
CA LYS A 73 4.78 -1.05 11.98
C LYS A 73 4.97 -2.48 11.47
N ALA A 74 4.13 -3.39 11.95
CA ALA A 74 4.05 -4.74 11.43
C ALA A 74 3.23 -4.76 10.13
N PHE A 75 3.87 -5.12 9.02
CA PHE A 75 3.25 -5.38 7.72
C PHE A 75 4.19 -6.25 6.87
N GLU A 76 3.63 -6.99 5.92
CA GLU A 76 4.38 -7.91 5.05
C GLU A 76 4.38 -7.44 3.59
N ARG A 77 3.34 -6.68 3.20
CA ARG A 77 3.13 -6.23 1.83
C ARG A 77 2.67 -4.77 1.83
N PHE A 78 2.86 -4.10 0.70
CA PHE A 78 2.29 -2.79 0.47
C PHE A 78 1.66 -2.69 -0.92
N ALA A 79 0.70 -1.79 -1.05
CA ALA A 79 0.12 -1.37 -2.32
C ALA A 79 0.09 0.15 -2.39
N TYR A 80 -0.15 0.72 -3.57
CA TYR A 80 -0.30 2.17 -3.72
C TYR A 80 -1.21 2.56 -4.88
N ILE A 81 -1.73 3.78 -4.81
CA ILE A 81 -2.46 4.47 -5.88
C ILE A 81 -1.80 5.83 -6.08
N GLU A 82 -1.34 6.09 -7.31
CA GLU A 82 -0.76 7.38 -7.66
C GLU A 82 -1.86 8.45 -7.79
N CYS A 83 -1.58 9.65 -7.30
CA CYS A 83 -2.43 10.81 -7.49
C CYS A 83 -1.63 12.11 -7.41
N GLU A 84 -2.22 13.20 -7.90
CA GLU A 84 -1.61 14.53 -7.77
C GLU A 84 -1.42 14.93 -6.31
N GLN A 85 -0.37 15.73 -6.05
CA GLN A 85 -0.07 16.23 -4.71
C GLN A 85 -1.24 17.00 -4.08
N SER A 86 -1.97 17.76 -4.90
CA SER A 86 -3.17 18.51 -4.52
C SER A 86 -4.31 17.63 -4.00
N ALA A 87 -4.36 16.37 -4.46
CA ALA A 87 -5.43 15.43 -4.14
C ALA A 87 -5.11 14.53 -2.93
N LEU A 88 -3.86 14.51 -2.46
CA LEU A 88 -3.38 13.56 -1.43
C LEU A 88 -4.32 13.50 -0.22
N ASN A 89 -4.57 14.65 0.43
CA ASN A 89 -5.36 14.71 1.66
C ASN A 89 -6.78 14.15 1.44
N MET A 90 -7.37 14.42 0.28
CA MET A 90 -8.73 13.97 -0.06
C MET A 90 -8.74 12.45 -0.26
N VAL A 91 -7.84 11.94 -1.12
CA VAL A 91 -7.76 10.51 -1.47
C VAL A 91 -7.42 9.66 -0.25
N GLU A 92 -6.45 10.09 0.57
CA GLU A 92 -6.08 9.41 1.82
C GLU A 92 -7.29 9.31 2.75
N SER A 93 -7.99 10.42 2.96
CA SER A 93 -9.14 10.46 3.86
C SER A 93 -10.28 9.57 3.39
N ILE A 94 -10.58 9.54 2.09
CA ILE A 94 -11.61 8.66 1.51
C ILE A 94 -11.32 7.20 1.87
N PHE A 95 -10.09 6.73 1.63
CA PHE A 95 -9.72 5.36 1.93
C PHE A 95 -9.68 5.06 3.43
N ILE A 96 -9.18 5.98 4.25
CA ILE A 96 -9.16 5.83 5.71
C ILE A 96 -10.60 5.70 6.26
N HIS A 97 -11.52 6.57 5.85
CA HIS A 97 -12.91 6.49 6.30
C HIS A 97 -13.62 5.22 5.79
N ARG A 98 -13.28 4.76 4.58
CA ARG A 98 -13.87 3.55 3.97
C ARG A 98 -13.37 2.25 4.60
N TYR A 99 -12.07 2.13 4.87
CA TYR A 99 -11.47 0.87 5.35
C TYR A 99 -11.23 0.84 6.85
N ARG A 100 -11.20 2.01 7.52
CA ARG A 100 -10.98 2.17 8.96
C ARG A 100 -9.80 1.30 9.50
N PRO A 101 -8.61 1.41 8.90
CA PRO A 101 -7.46 0.56 9.24
C PRO A 101 -7.03 0.73 10.71
N LYS A 102 -6.67 -0.40 11.35
CA LYS A 102 -6.40 -0.48 12.80
C LYS A 102 -5.28 0.46 13.28
N LEU A 103 -4.28 0.76 12.45
CA LEU A 103 -3.15 1.62 12.79
C LEU A 103 -3.35 3.10 12.47
N ASN A 104 -4.49 3.50 11.89
CA ASN A 104 -4.86 4.91 11.74
C ASN A 104 -5.68 5.45 12.92
N PHE A 105 -5.81 4.69 14.03
CA PHE A 105 -6.50 5.15 15.23
C PHE A 105 -5.53 5.67 16.29
N VAL A 106 -5.89 6.78 16.94
CA VAL A 106 -5.23 7.17 18.20
C VAL A 106 -5.76 6.28 19.31
N ARG A 107 -4.94 5.33 19.77
CA ARG A 107 -5.32 4.34 20.80
C ARG A 107 -5.92 4.95 22.07
N VAL A 108 -5.44 6.11 22.48
CA VAL A 108 -5.88 6.80 23.72
C VAL A 108 -7.27 7.43 23.57
N ALA A 109 -7.60 7.93 22.38
CA ALA A 109 -8.78 8.76 22.17
C ALA A 109 -9.86 8.09 21.29
N GLY A 110 -9.56 6.92 20.71
CA GLY A 110 -10.52 6.11 19.96
C GLY A 110 -11.00 6.72 18.64
N TYR A 111 -10.43 7.84 18.20
CA TYR A 111 -10.79 8.45 16.92
C TYR A 111 -9.84 8.06 15.79
N LEU A 112 -10.43 7.99 14.60
CA LEU A 112 -9.74 7.74 13.33
C LEU A 112 -9.00 9.00 12.88
N VAL A 113 -7.72 8.85 12.51
CA VAL A 113 -6.87 9.95 12.04
C VAL A 113 -6.92 9.99 10.53
N ALA A 114 -7.65 10.97 9.99
CA ALA A 114 -7.70 11.29 8.57
C ALA A 114 -7.50 12.81 8.38
N PRO A 115 -6.81 13.26 7.32
CA PRO A 115 -6.60 14.69 7.06
C PRO A 115 -7.89 15.51 6.88
N VAL A 116 -8.92 14.90 6.29
CA VAL A 116 -10.21 15.53 5.96
C VAL A 116 -11.33 14.78 6.66
N SER A 117 -12.27 15.54 7.25
CA SER A 117 -13.43 14.97 7.93
C SER A 117 -14.41 14.33 6.93
N LEU A 118 -15.15 13.30 7.36
CA LEU A 118 -16.16 12.66 6.51
C LEU A 118 -17.24 13.65 6.06
N SER A 119 -17.62 14.61 6.90
CA SER A 119 -18.55 15.69 6.56
C SER A 119 -18.02 16.60 5.46
N ASP A 120 -16.72 16.93 5.50
CA ASP A 120 -16.11 17.79 4.47
C ASP A 120 -16.00 17.06 3.14
N ILE A 121 -15.65 15.76 3.15
CA ILE A 121 -15.63 14.93 1.94
C ILE A 121 -17.02 14.90 1.29
N ARG A 122 -18.07 14.63 2.08
CA ARG A 122 -19.46 14.59 1.59
C ARG A 122 -19.89 15.90 0.94
N ARG A 123 -19.41 17.04 1.45
CA ARG A 123 -19.70 18.37 0.91
C ARG A 123 -18.93 18.68 -0.37
N THR A 124 -17.67 18.24 -0.46
CA THR A 124 -16.72 18.69 -1.50
C THR A 124 -16.58 17.72 -2.67
N ALA A 125 -16.95 16.46 -2.49
CA ALA A 125 -16.74 15.42 -3.50
C ALA A 125 -18.01 14.54 -3.66
N PRO A 126 -19.11 15.09 -4.21
CA PRO A 126 -20.42 14.42 -4.25
C PRO A 126 -20.44 13.11 -5.05
N VAL A 127 -19.54 12.93 -6.01
CA VAL A 127 -19.39 11.66 -6.77
C VAL A 127 -19.08 10.48 -5.84
N TYR A 128 -18.42 10.71 -4.71
CA TYR A 128 -18.14 9.66 -3.73
C TYR A 128 -19.35 9.26 -2.89
N HIS A 129 -20.41 10.08 -2.83
CA HIS A 129 -21.63 9.73 -2.09
C HIS A 129 -22.29 8.48 -2.68
N GLN A 130 -22.30 8.38 -4.01
CA GLN A 130 -22.92 7.27 -4.73
C GLN A 130 -22.15 5.96 -4.49
N ALA A 131 -20.81 6.00 -4.56
CA ALA A 131 -19.96 4.82 -4.33
C ALA A 131 -19.95 4.32 -2.86
N MET A 132 -20.28 5.18 -1.89
CA MET A 132 -20.35 4.81 -0.47
C MET A 132 -21.75 4.37 -0.02
N ALA A 133 -22.81 4.87 -0.67
CA ALA A 133 -24.19 4.51 -0.37
C ALA A 133 -24.57 3.10 -0.83
N ASP A 134 -23.94 2.59 -1.89
CA ASP A 134 -24.22 1.27 -2.48
C ASP A 134 -23.80 0.08 -1.59
N GLN A 135 -23.25 0.33 -0.39
CA GLN A 135 -22.69 -0.71 0.48
C GLN A 135 -23.29 -0.77 1.89
N GLU A 136 -24.26 0.09 2.23
CA GLU A 136 -25.00 0.02 3.51
C GLU A 136 -26.17 -0.99 3.49
N THR A 137 -26.47 -1.62 2.35
CA THR A 137 -27.55 -2.63 2.22
C THR A 137 -27.15 -4.06 2.61
N GLY A 138 -25.90 -4.28 3.07
CA GLY A 138 -25.36 -5.61 3.40
C GLY A 138 -25.47 -6.05 4.88
N VAL A 139 -26.10 -5.27 5.76
CA VAL A 139 -26.36 -5.71 7.15
C VAL A 139 -27.76 -6.33 7.22
N THR A 140 -27.85 -7.62 6.90
CA THR A 140 -29.05 -8.40 7.21
C THR A 140 -29.18 -8.53 8.73
N LYS A 141 -30.26 -7.93 9.23
CA LYS A 141 -30.82 -8.15 10.55
C LYS A 141 -31.33 -9.60 10.68
N GLU A 142 -31.27 -10.08 11.92
CA GLU A 142 -32.10 -11.13 12.53
C GLU A 142 -31.79 -12.60 12.22
N SER A 143 -31.22 -13.29 13.21
CA SER A 143 -31.83 -14.54 13.69
C SER A 143 -32.04 -14.42 15.21
N THR A 144 -33.26 -14.09 15.57
CA THR A 144 -33.80 -14.18 16.91
C THR A 144 -33.88 -15.66 17.27
N CYS A 145 -33.19 -16.06 18.33
CA CYS A 145 -33.34 -17.37 18.96
C CYS A 145 -34.73 -17.42 19.61
N SER A 146 -35.64 -18.20 19.04
CA SER A 146 -36.89 -18.58 19.69
C SER A 146 -36.65 -19.86 20.50
N GLN A 147 -36.87 -19.77 21.81
CA GLN A 147 -37.30 -20.89 22.65
C GLN A 147 -38.82 -20.98 22.63
#